data_AF-T0JQJ6-F1
#
_entry.id   AF-T0JQJ6-F1
#
_cell.length_a   1.000
_cell.length_b   1.000
_cell.length_c   1.000
_cell.angle_alpha   90.00
_cell.angle_beta   90.00
_cell.angle_gamma   90.00
#
_symmetry.space_group_name_H-M   'P 1'
#
loop_
_entity.id
_entity.type
_entity.pdbx_description
1 polymer ?
#
loop_
_entity_poly.entity_id
_entity_poly.type
_entity_poly.pdbx_seq_one_letter_code
_entity_poly.pdbx_strand_id
1 'polypeptide(L)'
;MEYLEHGISIGINRVDDFFFIKMKIVGKLTHNDYANMTPMLESSLDGAKEFKAKMLLDATEFDGWELRAAWDDFKFGMKYKDLFSKIAIVGASTTDEYLAKFGSWFMSGEVEFFSSLDSAYAWLSREEVKPTTPVQKDMHSRKKDIQDELESLFKSNLRVTNYNVPEPNGQKSSEILVEILEEKLRSIQDDVKAKKYMHY
;
A
#
# COMPACT_ATOMS: atom_id res chain seq x y z
N MET A 1 32.74 -16.12 14.95
CA MET A 1 31.35 -15.73 15.25
C MET A 1 30.96 -14.74 14.17
N GLU A 2 29.90 -15.02 13.43
CA GLU A 2 29.26 -14.02 12.57
C GLU A 2 28.32 -13.20 13.45
N TYR A 3 28.47 -11.88 13.39
CA TYR A 3 27.54 -10.96 14.02
C TYR A 3 26.40 -10.70 13.03
N LEU A 4 25.16 -10.88 13.46
CA LEU A 4 23.98 -10.59 12.65
C LEU A 4 23.40 -9.26 13.11
N GLU A 5 23.37 -8.29 12.20
CA GLU A 5 22.73 -7.00 12.44
C GLU A 5 21.23 -7.12 12.19
N HIS A 6 20.43 -6.65 13.13
CA HIS A 6 18.99 -6.45 12.94
C HIS A 6 18.64 -5.03 13.41
N GLY A 7 17.75 -4.37 12.69
CA GLY A 7 17.40 -3.00 13.03
C GLY A 7 16.51 -2.29 12.03
N ILE A 8 16.04 -1.12 12.46
CA ILE A 8 15.25 -0.17 11.70
C ILE A 8 16.04 1.14 11.60
N SER A 9 16.23 1.66 10.40
CA SER A 9 16.76 3.02 10.22
C SER A 9 15.72 3.88 9.53
N ILE A 10 15.63 5.16 9.92
CA ILE A 10 14.80 6.16 9.27
C ILE A 10 15.65 7.38 8.94
N GLY A 11 15.45 7.97 7.77
CA GLY A 11 16.17 9.15 7.35
C GLY A 11 15.43 9.93 6.28
N ILE A 12 15.79 11.20 6.12
CA ILE A 12 15.36 12.01 4.99
C ILE A 12 16.40 11.84 3.88
N ASN A 13 15.95 11.41 2.72
CA ASN A 13 16.75 11.16 1.55
C ASN A 13 16.28 12.02 0.38
N ARG A 14 17.15 12.16 -0.62
CA ARG A 14 16.87 12.85 -1.87
C ARG A 14 17.35 11.98 -3.02
N VAL A 15 16.52 11.83 -4.04
CA VAL A 15 16.89 11.31 -5.35
C VAL A 15 16.47 12.36 -6.36
N ASP A 16 17.39 12.73 -7.24
CA ASP A 16 17.22 13.85 -8.18
C ASP A 16 16.71 15.12 -7.48
N ASP A 17 15.47 15.53 -7.74
CA ASP A 17 14.88 16.78 -7.23
C ASP A 17 13.76 16.57 -6.20
N PHE A 18 13.55 15.34 -5.70
CA PHE A 18 12.53 15.09 -4.68
C PHE A 18 13.11 14.52 -3.38
N PHE A 19 12.57 15.01 -2.26
CA PHE A 19 12.84 14.48 -0.93
C PHE A 19 11.82 13.42 -0.56
N PHE A 20 12.28 12.41 0.19
CA PHE A 20 11.44 11.35 0.73
C PHE A 20 12.03 10.84 2.04
N ILE A 21 11.20 10.20 2.85
CA ILE A 21 11.63 9.50 4.06
C ILE A 21 11.95 8.06 3.66
N LYS A 22 13.18 7.60 3.89
CA LYS A 22 13.52 6.18 3.74
C LYS A 22 13.47 5.51 5.11
N MET A 23 12.77 4.38 5.18
CA MET A 23 12.84 3.44 6.28
C MET A 23 13.49 2.16 5.76
N LYS A 24 14.63 1.73 6.32
CA LYS A 24 15.25 0.44 5.98
C LYS A 24 15.11 -0.52 7.16
N ILE A 25 14.68 -1.73 6.87
CA ILE A 25 14.57 -2.82 7.84
C ILE A 25 15.56 -3.91 7.46
N VAL A 26 16.36 -4.34 8.44
CA VAL A 26 17.40 -5.36 8.28
C VAL A 26 17.19 -6.45 9.33
N GLY A 27 17.36 -7.70 8.93
CA GLY A 27 17.33 -8.87 9.80
C GLY A 27 15.94 -9.23 10.32
N LYS A 28 15.92 -9.98 11.43
CA LYS A 28 14.69 -10.43 12.10
C LYS A 28 14.38 -9.54 13.31
N LEU A 29 13.31 -8.78 13.24
CA LEU A 29 12.94 -7.85 14.32
C LEU A 29 12.34 -8.59 15.53
N THR A 30 12.91 -8.33 16.69
CA THR A 30 12.50 -8.88 18.00
C THR A 30 11.70 -7.86 18.81
N HIS A 31 11.01 -8.30 19.86
CA HIS A 31 10.30 -7.39 20.76
C HIS A 31 11.20 -6.31 21.37
N ASN A 32 12.46 -6.64 21.65
CA ASN A 32 13.41 -5.68 22.22
C ASN A 32 13.78 -4.57 21.21
N ASP A 33 13.83 -4.89 19.92
CA ASP A 33 14.08 -3.89 18.88
C ASP A 33 12.93 -2.89 18.83
N TYR A 34 11.69 -3.37 18.83
CA TYR A 34 10.52 -2.49 18.85
C TYR A 34 10.46 -1.60 20.10
N ALA A 35 10.68 -2.16 21.28
CA ALA A 35 10.62 -1.42 22.55
C ALA A 35 11.61 -0.25 22.61
N ASN A 36 12.78 -0.40 21.99
CA ASN A 36 13.82 0.62 22.02
C ASN A 36 13.78 1.56 20.80
N MET A 37 13.47 1.04 19.62
CA MET A 37 13.55 1.80 18.37
C MET A 37 12.29 2.63 18.12
N THR A 38 11.10 2.15 18.47
CA THR A 38 9.83 2.87 18.23
C THR A 38 9.80 4.26 18.88
N PRO A 39 10.15 4.45 20.17
CA PRO A 39 10.17 5.78 20.78
C PRO A 39 11.12 6.76 20.07
N MET A 40 12.25 6.27 19.56
CA MET A 40 13.22 7.08 18.81
C MET A 40 12.67 7.51 17.45
N LEU A 41 11.97 6.59 16.75
CA LEU A 41 11.28 6.87 15.49
C LEU A 41 10.16 7.90 15.70
N GLU A 42 9.34 7.73 16.73
CA GLU A 42 8.25 8.66 17.08
C GLU A 42 8.79 10.06 17.37
N SER A 43 9.83 10.17 18.19
CA SER A 43 10.47 11.46 18.49
C SER A 43 11.02 12.13 17.24
N SER A 44 11.47 11.37 16.24
CA SER A 44 12.03 11.90 15.01
C SER A 44 10.95 12.42 14.05
N LEU A 45 9.76 11.82 14.05
CA LEU A 45 8.64 12.22 13.18
C LEU A 45 7.71 13.26 13.80
N ASP A 46 7.76 13.47 15.11
CA ASP A 46 6.81 14.33 15.81
C ASP A 46 6.85 15.80 15.38
N GLY A 47 8.01 16.28 14.91
CA GLY A 47 8.16 17.62 14.33
C GLY A 47 7.70 17.76 12.87
N ALA A 48 7.38 16.66 12.19
CA ALA A 48 7.05 16.64 10.76
C ALA A 48 5.53 16.66 10.49
N LYS A 49 4.68 16.68 11.51
CA LYS A 49 3.21 16.46 11.43
C LYS A 49 2.45 17.31 10.40
N GLU A 50 2.99 18.47 10.00
CA GLU A 50 2.36 19.34 8.99
C GLU A 50 2.82 19.08 7.55
N PHE A 51 3.84 18.24 7.35
CA PHE A 51 4.44 17.99 6.04
C PHE A 51 3.98 16.65 5.45
N LYS A 52 3.35 16.70 4.27
CA LYS A 52 3.03 15.49 3.49
C LYS A 52 4.29 14.99 2.78
N ALA A 53 4.94 13.98 3.35
CA ALA A 53 6.15 13.38 2.79
C ALA A 53 5.83 12.17 1.90
N LYS A 54 6.76 11.85 1.00
CA LYS A 54 6.81 10.55 0.32
C LYS A 54 7.66 9.59 1.15
N MET A 55 7.36 8.30 1.16
CA MET A 55 8.09 7.29 1.93
C MET A 55 8.56 6.14 1.05
N LEU A 56 9.77 5.64 1.33
CA LEU A 56 10.28 4.38 0.82
C LEU A 56 10.53 3.44 2.00
N LEU A 57 9.90 2.28 2.01
CA LEU A 57 10.18 1.18 2.92
C LEU A 57 11.05 0.15 2.19
N ASP A 58 12.30 0.04 2.60
CA ASP A 58 13.30 -0.89 2.08
C ASP A 58 13.41 -2.09 3.03
N ALA A 59 12.74 -3.17 2.66
CA ALA A 59 12.71 -4.47 3.32
C ALA A 59 13.45 -5.54 2.49
N THR A 60 14.44 -5.14 1.69
CA THR A 60 15.23 -6.06 0.86
C THR A 60 16.09 -7.02 1.68
N GLU A 61 16.47 -6.62 2.90
CA GLU A 61 17.25 -7.41 3.87
C GLU A 61 16.40 -7.80 5.09
N PHE A 62 15.07 -7.79 4.96
CA PHE A 62 14.16 -8.13 6.05
C PHE A 62 13.87 -9.63 6.10
N ASP A 63 14.15 -10.26 7.24
CA ASP A 63 14.03 -11.71 7.44
C ASP A 63 12.78 -12.12 8.23
N GLY A 64 11.93 -11.15 8.63
CA GLY A 64 10.69 -11.37 9.36
C GLY A 64 10.67 -10.80 10.78
N TRP A 65 9.60 -11.06 11.53
CA TRP A 65 9.43 -10.61 12.93
C TRP A 65 8.97 -11.75 13.84
N GLU A 66 9.05 -11.56 15.15
CA GLU A 66 8.42 -12.48 16.11
C GLU A 66 6.91 -12.17 16.26
N LEU A 67 6.07 -13.18 15.96
CA LEU A 67 4.62 -13.07 15.71
C LEU A 67 3.75 -12.43 16.83
N ARG A 68 4.27 -12.25 18.05
CA ARG A 68 3.54 -11.61 19.16
C ARG A 68 3.77 -10.10 19.29
N ALA A 69 4.85 -9.58 18.70
CA ALA A 69 5.23 -8.16 18.78
C ALA A 69 4.73 -7.32 17.58
N ALA A 70 4.42 -7.96 16.45
CA ALA A 70 4.03 -7.28 15.22
C ALA A 70 2.71 -6.47 15.30
N TRP A 71 1.86 -6.73 16.31
CA TRP A 71 0.51 -6.18 16.41
C TRP A 71 0.39 -4.91 17.28
N ASP A 72 1.15 -4.81 18.37
CA ASP A 72 0.99 -3.69 19.32
C ASP A 72 1.72 -2.41 18.89
N ASP A 73 2.79 -2.55 18.09
CA ASP A 73 3.62 -1.45 17.60
C ASP A 73 3.22 -0.96 16.18
N PHE A 74 2.26 -1.63 15.56
CA PHE A 74 1.53 -1.18 14.37
C PHE A 74 0.86 0.21 14.56
N LYS A 75 0.76 0.71 15.80
CA LYS A 75 0.33 2.07 16.14
C LYS A 75 1.16 3.16 15.46
N PHE A 76 2.45 2.95 15.20
CA PHE A 76 3.29 3.95 14.53
C PHE A 76 2.80 4.25 13.10
N GLY A 77 2.64 3.21 12.28
CA GLY A 77 2.16 3.33 10.90
C GLY A 77 0.78 3.98 10.82
N MET A 78 -0.14 3.63 11.73
CA MET A 78 -1.46 4.26 11.82
C MET A 78 -1.42 5.71 12.33
N LYS A 79 -0.57 6.01 13.32
CA LYS A 79 -0.45 7.34 13.95
C LYS A 79 0.13 8.37 13.00
N TYR A 80 1.07 7.96 12.14
CA TYR A 80 1.71 8.83 11.17
C TYR A 80 1.24 8.57 9.74
N LYS A 81 0.15 7.81 9.52
CA LYS A 81 -0.36 7.52 8.17
C LYS A 81 -0.68 8.80 7.39
N ASP A 82 -1.16 9.82 8.09
CA ASP A 82 -1.50 11.12 7.50
C ASP A 82 -0.26 11.98 7.24
N LEU A 83 0.93 11.56 7.65
CA LEU A 83 2.18 12.21 7.29
C LEU A 83 2.58 11.87 5.84
N PHE A 84 2.15 10.72 5.32
CA PHE A 84 2.65 10.22 4.05
C PHE A 84 1.61 10.32 2.94
N SER A 85 2.02 10.85 1.79
CA SER A 85 1.17 10.98 0.60
C SER A 85 1.32 9.78 -0.34
N LYS A 86 2.55 9.26 -0.45
CA LYS A 86 2.93 8.05 -1.18
C LYS A 86 3.86 7.18 -0.35
N ILE A 87 3.67 5.86 -0.38
CA ILE A 87 4.57 4.89 0.26
C ILE A 87 4.94 3.83 -0.77
N ALA A 88 6.23 3.71 -1.10
CA ALA A 88 6.74 2.62 -1.92
C ALA A 88 7.40 1.57 -1.03
N ILE A 89 7.15 0.29 -1.29
CA ILE A 89 7.68 -0.82 -0.49
C ILE A 89 8.52 -1.73 -1.40
N VAL A 90 9.74 -2.06 -0.97
CA VAL A 90 10.68 -2.88 -1.75
C VAL A 90 11.21 -4.03 -0.90
N GLY A 91 11.14 -5.28 -1.37
CA GLY A 91 11.64 -6.43 -0.61
C GLY A 91 11.41 -7.79 -1.28
N ALA A 92 12.21 -8.80 -0.89
CA ALA A 92 12.36 -10.07 -1.60
C ALA A 92 11.25 -11.12 -1.37
N SER A 93 10.38 -10.95 -0.37
CA SER A 93 9.23 -11.82 -0.15
C SER A 93 7.93 -11.02 -0.08
N THR A 94 7.42 -10.66 -1.26
CA THR A 94 6.02 -10.27 -1.48
C THR A 94 5.08 -11.48 -1.33
N THR A 95 5.24 -12.28 -0.27
CA THR A 95 4.31 -13.38 0.01
C THR A 95 2.98 -12.77 0.43
N ASP A 96 1.87 -13.35 -0.01
CA ASP A 96 0.50 -12.88 0.29
C ASP A 96 0.27 -12.59 1.79
N GLU A 97 0.97 -13.28 2.67
CA GLU A 97 0.90 -13.08 4.13
C GLU A 97 1.37 -11.69 4.58
N TYR A 98 2.44 -11.14 3.99
CA TYR A 98 2.91 -9.80 4.32
C TYR A 98 2.06 -8.74 3.62
N LEU A 99 1.74 -8.94 2.35
CA LEU A 99 0.82 -8.10 1.58
C LEU A 99 -0.54 -7.92 2.27
N ALA A 100 -1.13 -8.98 2.84
CA ALA A 100 -2.39 -8.90 3.57
C ALA A 100 -2.26 -8.14 4.91
N LYS A 101 -1.15 -8.35 5.65
CA LYS A 101 -0.90 -7.67 6.94
C LYS A 101 -0.69 -6.18 6.73
N PHE A 102 0.22 -5.85 5.83
CA PHE A 102 0.51 -4.49 5.40
C PHE A 102 -0.71 -3.84 4.70
N GLY A 103 -1.48 -4.59 3.92
CA GLY A 103 -2.66 -4.15 3.16
C GLY A 103 -3.71 -3.40 3.97
N SER A 104 -4.03 -3.89 5.17
CA SER A 104 -5.01 -3.24 6.06
C SER A 104 -4.53 -1.87 6.60
N TRP A 105 -3.23 -1.61 6.52
CA TRP A 105 -2.56 -0.43 7.07
C TRP A 105 -2.56 0.76 6.09
N PHE A 106 -2.88 0.49 4.81
CA PHE A 106 -2.67 1.39 3.68
C PHE A 106 -3.88 2.19 3.21
N MET A 107 -5.03 2.04 3.88
CA MET A 107 -6.28 2.65 3.42
C MET A 107 -6.35 4.20 3.50
N SER A 108 -5.25 4.90 3.78
CA SER A 108 -5.20 6.38 3.83
C SER A 108 -4.17 7.04 2.89
N GLY A 109 -3.43 6.28 2.08
CA GLY A 109 -2.41 6.82 1.15
C GLY A 109 -2.30 6.02 -0.16
N GLU A 110 -1.55 6.53 -1.13
CA GLU A 110 -1.14 5.74 -2.30
C GLU A 110 0.02 4.83 -1.88
N VAL A 111 -0.16 3.52 -1.96
CA VAL A 111 0.88 2.54 -1.59
C VAL A 111 1.08 1.55 -2.71
N GLU A 112 2.33 1.30 -3.07
CA GLU A 112 2.70 0.38 -4.14
C GLU A 112 3.89 -0.48 -3.73
N PHE A 113 3.88 -1.73 -4.21
CA PHE A 113 4.95 -2.70 -3.97
C PHE A 113 5.83 -2.85 -5.21
N PHE A 114 7.13 -2.95 -4.99
CA PHE A 114 8.12 -2.98 -6.04
C PHE A 114 9.13 -4.10 -5.79
N SER A 115 9.55 -4.73 -6.87
CA SER A 115 10.62 -5.74 -6.86
C SER A 115 12.01 -5.12 -6.84
N SER A 116 12.14 -3.81 -7.10
CA SER A 116 13.42 -3.10 -7.13
C SER A 116 13.32 -1.68 -6.58
N LEU A 117 14.43 -1.19 -6.02
CA LEU A 117 14.52 0.20 -5.55
C LEU A 117 14.34 1.21 -6.68
N ASP A 118 14.86 0.92 -7.88
CA ASP A 118 14.73 1.82 -9.03
C ASP A 118 13.28 2.04 -9.47
N SER A 119 12.48 0.99 -9.49
CA SER A 119 11.05 1.10 -9.84
C SER A 119 10.26 1.86 -8.77
N ALA A 120 10.62 1.67 -7.49
CA ALA A 120 10.06 2.44 -6.39
C ALA A 120 10.44 3.94 -6.50
N TYR A 121 11.71 4.28 -6.77
CA TYR A 121 12.13 5.66 -6.96
C TYR A 121 11.41 6.32 -8.14
N ALA A 122 11.29 5.62 -9.26
CA ALA A 122 10.61 6.11 -10.45
C ALA A 122 9.10 6.32 -10.24
N TRP A 123 8.48 5.64 -9.29
CA TRP A 123 7.08 5.84 -8.92
C TRP A 123 6.93 6.96 -7.88
N LEU A 124 7.80 7.01 -6.87
CA LEU A 124 7.84 8.08 -5.88
C LEU A 124 8.15 9.43 -6.52
N SER A 125 9.00 9.49 -7.54
CA SER A 125 9.33 10.75 -8.23
C SER A 125 8.14 11.37 -8.96
N ARG A 126 7.12 10.56 -9.33
CA ARG A 126 5.92 11.06 -9.99
C ARG A 126 5.20 12.03 -9.05
N GLU A 127 4.97 13.24 -9.55
CA GLU A 127 4.03 14.17 -8.93
C GLU A 127 2.68 13.47 -8.74
N GLU A 128 2.05 13.64 -7.58
CA GLU A 128 0.63 13.32 -7.48
C GLU A 128 -0.10 14.24 -8.46
N VAL A 129 -0.93 13.67 -9.33
CA VAL A 129 -1.90 14.47 -10.07
C VAL A 129 -2.95 14.91 -9.07
N LYS A 130 -2.62 15.94 -8.29
CA LYS A 130 -3.56 16.55 -7.36
C LYS A 130 -4.74 17.03 -8.20
N PRO A 131 -5.98 16.74 -7.80
CA PRO A 131 -7.14 17.24 -8.52
C PRO A 131 -7.10 18.78 -8.50
N THR A 132 -6.76 19.37 -9.64
CA THR A 132 -6.54 20.82 -9.77
C THR A 132 -7.82 21.53 -10.18
N THR A 133 -8.72 20.83 -10.88
CA THR A 133 -10.03 21.35 -11.27
C THR A 133 -11.12 20.99 -10.25
N PRO A 134 -12.19 21.80 -10.13
CA PRO A 134 -13.34 21.47 -9.27
C PRO A 134 -13.94 20.09 -9.58
N VAL A 135 -14.01 19.71 -10.86
CA VAL A 135 -14.50 18.40 -11.31
C VAL A 135 -13.59 17.28 -10.81
N GLN A 136 -12.27 17.43 -10.93
CA GLN A 136 -11.33 16.43 -10.42
C GLN A 136 -11.43 16.29 -8.90
N LYS A 137 -11.64 17.40 -8.17
CA LYS A 137 -11.77 17.38 -6.70
C LYS A 137 -13.04 16.67 -6.25
N ASP A 138 -14.17 16.96 -6.91
CA ASP A 138 -15.44 16.28 -6.69
C ASP A 138 -15.34 14.78 -6.97
N MET A 139 -14.75 14.37 -8.11
CA MET A 139 -14.53 12.95 -8.41
C MET A 139 -13.62 12.26 -7.40
N HIS A 140 -12.53 12.93 -6.98
CA HIS A 140 -11.61 12.37 -5.99
C HIS A 140 -12.25 12.27 -4.59
N SER A 141 -13.18 13.17 -4.25
CA SER A 141 -13.90 13.13 -2.98
C SER A 141 -14.75 11.87 -2.82
N ARG A 142 -15.23 11.29 -3.93
CA ARG A 142 -16.04 10.06 -3.98
C ARG A 142 -15.20 8.78 -4.05
N LYS A 143 -13.86 8.89 -4.03
CA LYS A 143 -12.95 7.74 -4.19
C LYS A 143 -13.29 6.60 -3.23
N LYS A 144 -13.51 6.92 -1.96
CA LYS A 144 -13.83 5.93 -0.93
C LYS A 144 -15.16 5.23 -1.20
N ASP A 145 -16.21 6.00 -1.51
CA ASP A 145 -17.54 5.44 -1.76
C ASP A 145 -17.52 4.51 -2.98
N ILE A 146 -16.81 4.89 -4.05
CA ILE A 146 -16.63 4.07 -5.25
C ILE A 146 -15.90 2.76 -4.92
N GLN A 147 -14.87 2.80 -4.07
CA GLN A 147 -14.14 1.60 -3.64
C GLN A 147 -15.04 0.65 -2.85
N ASP A 148 -15.80 1.19 -1.88
CA ASP A 148 -16.71 0.42 -1.05
C ASP A 148 -17.85 -0.21 -1.89
N GLU A 149 -18.36 0.51 -2.89
CA GLU A 149 -19.37 -0.01 -3.85
C GLU A 149 -18.82 -1.14 -4.72
N LEU A 150 -17.58 -1.01 -5.22
CA LEU A 150 -16.94 -2.05 -6.03
C LEU A 150 -16.69 -3.33 -5.21
N GLU A 151 -16.27 -3.18 -3.95
CA GLU A 151 -16.10 -4.31 -3.03
C GLU A 151 -17.44 -5.02 -2.74
N SER A 152 -18.50 -4.24 -2.53
CA SER A 152 -19.86 -4.76 -2.35
C SER A 152 -20.33 -5.54 -3.59
N LEU A 153 -20.08 -5.00 -4.79
CA LEU A 153 -20.39 -5.66 -6.06
C LEU A 153 -19.67 -7.01 -6.17
N PHE A 154 -18.37 -7.05 -5.87
CA PHE A 154 -17.59 -8.28 -5.86
C PHE A 154 -18.17 -9.32 -4.89
N LYS A 155 -18.38 -8.93 -3.63
CA LYS A 155 -18.92 -9.83 -2.59
C LYS A 155 -20.32 -10.36 -2.91
N SER A 156 -21.17 -9.54 -3.52
CA SER A 156 -22.53 -9.94 -3.91
C SER A 156 -22.54 -11.01 -5.02
N ASN A 157 -21.55 -10.96 -5.92
CA ASN A 157 -21.41 -11.88 -7.05
C ASN A 157 -20.54 -13.12 -6.77
N LEU A 158 -19.83 -13.15 -5.64
CA LEU A 158 -19.08 -14.34 -5.20
C LEU A 158 -19.99 -15.50 -4.73
N ARG A 159 -21.30 -15.27 -4.62
CA ARG A 159 -22.28 -16.27 -4.16
C ARG A 159 -22.48 -17.36 -5.22
N VAL A 160 -22.36 -18.63 -4.82
CA VAL A 160 -22.66 -19.78 -5.69
C VAL A 160 -24.16 -19.77 -6.02
N THR A 161 -24.48 -19.52 -7.29
CA THR A 161 -25.87 -19.49 -7.78
C THR A 161 -26.37 -20.84 -8.30
N ASN A 162 -25.48 -21.84 -8.42
CA ASN A 162 -25.80 -23.13 -9.03
C ASN A 162 -25.27 -24.32 -8.21
N TYR A 163 -26.18 -25.10 -7.63
CA TYR A 163 -25.89 -26.28 -6.81
C TYR A 163 -25.25 -27.46 -7.58
N ASN A 164 -25.19 -27.41 -8.92
CA ASN A 164 -24.60 -28.46 -9.77
C ASN A 164 -23.15 -28.19 -10.21
N VAL A 165 -22.52 -27.12 -9.70
CA VAL A 165 -21.10 -26.85 -9.96
C VAL A 165 -20.30 -27.37 -8.76
N PRO A 166 -19.30 -28.26 -8.96
CA PRO A 166 -18.42 -28.67 -7.86
C PRO A 166 -17.77 -27.42 -7.29
N GLU A 167 -17.94 -27.19 -5.97
CA GLU A 167 -17.44 -25.98 -5.31
C GLU A 167 -16.00 -25.73 -5.72
N PRO A 168 -15.71 -24.70 -6.55
CA PRO A 168 -14.34 -24.31 -6.77
C PRO A 168 -13.82 -23.88 -5.40
N ASN A 169 -12.57 -24.23 -5.07
CA ASN A 169 -11.87 -23.59 -3.95
C ASN A 169 -12.14 -22.08 -4.05
N GLY A 170 -12.66 -21.45 -2.98
CA GLY A 170 -13.17 -20.06 -3.01
C GLY A 170 -12.20 -19.04 -3.61
N GLN A 171 -10.91 -19.36 -3.59
CA GLN A 171 -9.85 -18.66 -4.30
C GLN A 171 -10.07 -18.61 -5.83
N LYS A 172 -10.33 -19.75 -6.48
CA LYS A 172 -10.49 -19.84 -7.94
C LYS A 172 -11.76 -19.12 -8.42
N SER A 173 -12.84 -19.17 -7.64
CA SER A 173 -14.06 -18.40 -7.92
C SER A 173 -13.80 -16.89 -7.83
N SER A 174 -12.98 -16.48 -6.86
CA SER A 174 -12.59 -15.08 -6.67
C SER A 174 -11.74 -14.58 -7.85
N GLU A 175 -10.76 -15.37 -8.28
CA GLU A 175 -9.90 -15.08 -9.45
C GLU A 175 -10.72 -14.90 -10.73
N ILE A 176 -11.62 -15.85 -11.03
CA ILE A 176 -12.50 -15.76 -12.20
C ILE A 176 -13.41 -14.51 -12.14
N LEU A 177 -13.95 -14.19 -10.96
CA LEU A 177 -14.79 -13.00 -10.81
C LEU A 177 -13.99 -11.70 -11.02
N VAL A 178 -12.74 -11.64 -10.55
CA VAL A 178 -11.84 -10.51 -10.83
C VAL A 178 -11.59 -10.38 -12.33
N GLU A 179 -11.30 -11.48 -13.04
CA GLU A 179 -11.10 -11.46 -14.50
C GLU A 179 -12.30 -10.87 -15.25
N ILE A 180 -13.53 -11.25 -14.86
CA ILE A 180 -14.78 -10.71 -15.44
C ILE A 180 -14.90 -9.20 -15.19
N LEU A 181 -14.61 -8.75 -13.96
CA LEU A 181 -14.67 -7.32 -13.61
C LEU A 181 -13.60 -6.52 -14.37
N GLU A 182 -12.40 -7.06 -14.53
CA GLU A 182 -11.32 -6.45 -15.30
C GLU A 182 -11.68 -6.32 -16.78
N GLU A 183 -12.25 -7.35 -17.40
CA GLU A 183 -12.72 -7.30 -18.78
C GLU A 183 -13.72 -6.16 -18.97
N LYS A 184 -14.68 -6.03 -18.04
CA LYS A 184 -15.66 -4.95 -18.10
C LYS A 184 -15.00 -3.57 -17.91
N LEU A 185 -14.04 -3.46 -17.00
CA LEU A 185 -13.29 -2.22 -16.77
C LEU A 185 -12.51 -1.80 -18.03
N ARG A 186 -11.88 -2.74 -18.74
CA ARG A 186 -11.20 -2.47 -20.03
C ARG A 186 -12.17 -1.93 -21.06
N SER A 187 -13.35 -2.53 -21.19
CA SER A 187 -14.41 -2.02 -22.08
C SER A 187 -14.84 -0.59 -21.73
N ILE A 188 -15.00 -0.27 -20.44
CA ILE A 188 -15.33 1.10 -20.01
C ILE A 188 -14.19 2.07 -20.35
N GLN A 189 -12.94 1.68 -20.15
CA GLN A 189 -11.78 2.50 -20.52
C GLN A 189 -11.77 2.83 -22.01
N ASP A 190 -12.09 1.86 -22.87
CA ASP A 190 -12.16 2.08 -24.31
C ASP A 190 -13.33 2.98 -24.70
N ASP A 191 -14.48 2.87 -24.01
CA ASP A 191 -15.62 3.77 -24.19
C ASP A 191 -15.28 5.22 -23.79
N VAL A 192 -14.51 5.42 -22.72
CA VAL A 192 -13.99 6.73 -22.29
C VAL A 192 -13.03 7.30 -23.33
N LYS A 193 -12.08 6.51 -23.84
CA LYS A 193 -11.16 6.94 -24.93
C LYS A 193 -11.92 7.32 -26.20
N ALA A 194 -12.99 6.59 -26.50
CA ALA A 194 -13.90 6.87 -27.60
C ALA A 194 -14.86 8.04 -27.32
N LYS A 195 -14.70 8.74 -26.18
CA LYS A 195 -15.48 9.93 -25.80
C LYS A 195 -16.99 9.66 -25.69
N LYS A 196 -17.41 8.42 -25.43
CA LYS A 196 -18.84 8.04 -25.35
C LYS A 196 -19.60 8.72 -24.20
N TYR A 197 -18.88 9.19 -23.18
CA TYR A 197 -19.46 9.81 -21.98
C TYR A 197 -19.34 11.35 -21.96
N MET A 198 -19.06 12.01 -23.09
CA MET A 198 -18.93 13.48 -23.18
C MET A 198 -20.18 14.28 -22.77
N HIS A 199 -21.34 13.63 -22.68
CA HIS A 199 -22.64 14.28 -22.46
C HIS A 199 -23.37 13.78 -21.19
N TYR A 200 -22.64 13.10 -20.30
CA TYR A 200 -23.14 12.65 -19.00
C TYR A 200 -22.72 13.61 -17.89
#